data_AF-A0A2Z2MHQ0-F1
#
_entry.id   AF-A0A2Z2MHQ0-F1
#
_cell.length_a   1.000
_cell.length_b   1.000
_cell.length_c   1.000
_cell.angle_alpha   90.00
_cell.angle_beta   90.00
_cell.angle_gamma   90.00
#
_symmetry.space_group_name_H-M   'P 1'
#
loop_
_entity.id
_entity.type
_entity.pdbx_description
1 polymer ?
#
loop_
_entity_poly.entity_id
_entity_poly.type
_entity_poly.pdbx_seq_one_letter_code
_entity_poly.pdbx_strand_id
1 'polypeptide(L)'
;MKMPKRRFYSLIPLVPVTYMLYTVSNWSLLLLPLGLMGIHWHFIGMLYMIGVGALLVYKEVGGLYGLGVMILALLAVETGQMDRERAPLEHYAVLTLAASLSIPTYLLMVGISPFLPRFEITAVAVGIILALYAFTKLAGES
;
A
#
# COMPACT_ATOMS: atom_id res chain seq x y z
N MET A 1 36.93 0.21 8.46
CA MET A 1 35.47 -0.07 8.49
C MET A 1 34.73 1.02 7.73
N LYS A 2 34.22 0.73 6.52
CA LYS A 2 33.31 1.67 5.83
C LYS A 2 31.96 1.61 6.56
N MET A 3 31.51 2.73 7.14
CA MET A 3 30.17 2.80 7.73
C MET A 3 29.14 2.38 6.68
N PRO A 4 28.23 1.43 6.99
CA PRO A 4 27.21 1.00 6.03
C PRO A 4 26.29 2.18 5.72
N LYS A 5 26.28 2.61 4.47
CA LYS A 5 25.47 3.74 3.99
C LYS A 5 24.00 3.33 4.08
N ARG A 6 23.27 3.81 5.10
CA ARG A 6 21.82 3.58 5.23
C ARG A 6 21.12 4.16 3.99
N ARG A 7 20.25 3.35 3.39
CA ARG A 7 19.35 3.76 2.31
C ARG A 7 18.02 4.18 2.94
N PHE A 8 17.46 5.28 2.46
CA PHE A 8 16.21 5.86 2.94
C PHE A 8 15.26 6.07 1.76
N TYR A 9 15.15 5.06 0.89
CA TYR A 9 14.24 5.15 -0.26
C TYR A 9 12.78 5.20 0.19
N SER A 10 12.49 4.70 1.38
CA SER A 10 11.20 4.80 2.07
C SER A 10 10.68 6.21 2.34
N LEU A 11 11.55 7.22 2.38
CA LEU A 11 11.11 8.61 2.51
C LEU A 11 10.41 9.12 1.24
N ILE A 12 10.77 8.56 0.07
CA ILE A 12 10.22 8.97 -1.23
C ILE A 12 8.71 8.77 -1.29
N PRO A 13 8.13 7.60 -0.96
CA PRO A 13 6.69 7.42 -0.90
C PRO A 13 6.04 8.02 0.37
N LEU A 14 6.79 8.17 1.47
CA LEU A 14 6.26 8.71 2.73
C LEU A 14 5.86 10.20 2.63
N VAL A 15 6.67 11.02 1.97
CA VAL A 15 6.40 12.45 1.79
C VAL A 15 5.08 12.71 1.04
N PRO A 16 4.85 12.14 -0.16
CA PRO A 16 3.62 12.37 -0.91
C PRO A 16 2.40 11.77 -0.21
N VAL A 17 2.50 10.59 0.42
CA VAL A 17 1.34 10.05 1.16
C VAL A 17 0.96 10.94 2.34
N THR A 18 1.94 11.50 3.04
CA THR A 18 1.70 12.44 4.14
C THR A 18 1.02 13.71 3.65
N TYR A 19 1.48 14.25 2.52
CA TYR A 19 0.85 15.42 1.89
C TYR A 19 -0.59 15.14 1.47
N MET A 20 -0.85 14.00 0.82
CA MET A 20 -2.20 13.61 0.43
C MET A 20 -3.09 13.43 1.66
N LEU A 21 -2.63 12.69 2.67
CA LEU A 21 -3.35 12.52 3.93
C LEU A 21 -3.69 13.87 4.59
N TYR A 22 -2.79 14.85 4.55
CA TYR A 22 -3.06 16.18 5.07
C TYR A 22 -4.22 16.87 4.35
N THR A 23 -4.33 16.71 3.03
CA THR A 23 -5.47 17.26 2.26
C THR A 23 -6.80 16.59 2.57
N VAL A 24 -6.81 15.37 3.11
CA VAL A 24 -8.03 14.69 3.59
C VAL A 24 -8.45 15.22 4.95
N SER A 25 -7.50 15.32 5.89
CA SER A 25 -7.77 15.83 7.23
C SER A 25 -6.50 16.24 7.95
N ASN A 26 -6.50 17.38 8.64
CA ASN A 26 -5.37 17.78 9.49
C ASN A 26 -5.03 16.75 10.59
N TRP A 27 -6.02 15.99 11.05
CA TRP A 27 -5.83 14.94 12.06
C TRP A 27 -5.06 13.73 11.53
N SER A 28 -4.97 13.55 10.21
CA SER A 28 -4.21 12.46 9.60
C SER A 28 -2.70 12.58 9.87
N LEU A 29 -2.20 13.78 10.20
CA LEU A 29 -0.81 14.01 10.60
C LEU A 29 -0.42 13.24 11.87
N LEU A 30 -1.39 12.82 12.69
CA LEU A 30 -1.14 11.92 13.83
C LEU A 30 -0.63 10.53 13.40
N LEU A 31 -0.83 10.16 12.13
CA LEU A 31 -0.30 8.92 11.56
C LEU A 31 1.17 9.07 11.12
N LEU A 32 1.68 10.29 11.00
CA LEU A 32 3.06 10.54 10.54
C LEU A 32 4.12 9.93 11.48
N PRO A 33 4.03 10.08 12.82
CA PRO A 33 4.94 9.38 13.73
C PRO A 33 4.93 7.87 13.55
N LEU A 34 3.75 7.27 13.33
CA LEU A 34 3.60 5.85 13.04
C LEU A 34 4.28 5.47 11.72
N GLY A 35 4.13 6.28 10.67
CA GLY A 35 4.80 6.07 9.38
C GLY A 35 6.33 6.12 9.51
N LEU A 36 6.88 7.12 10.21
CA LEU A 36 8.31 7.25 10.46
C LEU A 36 8.88 6.10 11.31
N MET A 37 8.13 5.69 12.35
CA MET A 37 8.49 4.51 13.15
C MET A 37 8.36 3.22 12.31
N GLY A 38 7.42 3.16 11.38
CA GLY A 38 7.20 2.04 10.47
C GLY A 38 8.37 1.74 9.56
N ILE A 39 9.12 2.77 9.16
CA ILE A 39 10.39 2.61 8.43
C ILE A 39 11.40 1.79 9.24
N HIS A 40 11.41 1.95 10.57
CA HIS A 40 12.32 1.23 11.45
C HIS A 40 11.75 -0.13 11.89
N TRP A 41 10.45 -0.22 12.14
CA TRP A 41 9.77 -1.40 12.67
C TRP A 41 8.56 -1.76 11.80
N HIS A 42 8.63 -2.92 11.13
CA HIS A 42 7.58 -3.38 10.21
C HIS A 42 6.20 -3.47 10.88
N PHE A 43 6.14 -3.96 12.12
CA PHE A 43 4.90 -4.04 12.88
C PHE A 43 4.22 -2.66 13.02
N ILE A 44 5.00 -1.61 13.28
CA ILE A 44 4.48 -0.25 13.39
C ILE A 44 4.05 0.28 12.01
N GLY A 45 4.75 -0.11 10.95
CA GLY A 45 4.36 0.19 9.57
C GLY A 45 3.00 -0.42 9.21
N MET A 46 2.73 -1.65 9.66
CA MET A 46 1.42 -2.28 9.49
C MET A 46 0.33 -1.54 10.27
N LEU A 47 0.61 -1.07 11.49
CA LEU A 47 -0.33 -0.22 12.23
C LEU A 47 -0.60 1.11 11.51
N TYR A 48 0.43 1.70 10.92
CA TYR A 48 0.27 2.88 10.06
C TYR A 48 -0.65 2.58 8.87
N MET A 49 -0.45 1.47 8.16
CA MET A 49 -1.32 1.03 7.05
C MET A 49 -2.77 0.83 7.47
N ILE A 50 -3.01 0.16 8.59
CA ILE A 50 -4.35 -0.03 9.14
C ILE A 50 -4.97 1.34 9.49
N GLY A 51 -4.20 2.23 10.12
CA GLY A 51 -4.64 3.58 10.47
C GLY A 51 -5.00 4.42 9.24
N VAL A 52 -4.19 4.37 8.18
CA VAL A 52 -4.47 5.03 6.90
C VAL A 52 -5.75 4.47 6.28
N GLY A 53 -5.88 3.15 6.20
CA GLY A 53 -7.09 2.50 5.67
C GLY A 53 -8.34 2.88 6.45
N ALA A 54 -8.28 2.81 7.79
CA ALA A 54 -9.39 3.20 8.66
C ALA A 54 -9.77 4.68 8.50
N LEU A 55 -8.78 5.57 8.36
CA LEU A 55 -9.03 6.99 8.15
C LEU A 55 -9.70 7.26 6.80
N LEU A 56 -9.24 6.61 5.72
CA LEU A 56 -9.85 6.76 4.39
C LEU A 56 -11.29 6.26 4.39
N VAL A 57 -11.57 5.12 5.02
CA VAL A 57 -12.94 4.59 5.17
C VAL A 57 -13.80 5.55 5.98
N TYR A 58 -13.30 6.02 7.13
CA TYR A 58 -14.02 6.95 8.00
C TYR A 58 -14.33 8.29 7.34
N LYS A 59 -13.46 8.75 6.43
CA LYS A 59 -13.64 9.98 5.65
C LYS A 59 -14.31 9.76 4.30
N GLU A 60 -14.77 8.54 4.02
CA GLU A 60 -15.41 8.15 2.76
C GLU A 60 -14.54 8.47 1.52
N VAL A 61 -13.22 8.47 1.68
CA VAL A 61 -12.26 8.76 0.62
C VAL A 61 -11.96 7.48 -0.16
N GLY A 62 -12.72 7.28 -1.23
CA GLY A 62 -12.51 6.20 -2.19
C GLY A 62 -11.83 6.69 -3.49
N GLY A 63 -12.07 5.97 -4.58
CA GLY A 63 -11.61 6.39 -5.90
C GLY A 63 -10.13 6.10 -6.16
N LEU A 64 -9.65 6.66 -7.27
CA LEU A 64 -8.22 6.69 -7.59
C LEU A 64 -7.40 7.42 -6.53
N TYR A 65 -8.00 8.40 -5.85
CA TYR A 65 -7.35 9.14 -4.79
C TYR A 65 -7.06 8.26 -3.57
N GLY A 66 -8.09 7.62 -3.01
CA GLY A 66 -7.93 6.70 -1.87
C GLY A 66 -7.00 5.54 -2.20
N LEU A 67 -7.10 5.00 -3.43
CA LEU A 67 -6.18 3.98 -3.93
C LEU A 67 -4.73 4.49 -3.96
N GLY A 68 -4.49 5.69 -4.49
CA GLY A 68 -3.16 6.30 -4.54
C GLY A 68 -2.55 6.48 -3.14
N VAL A 69 -3.35 6.93 -2.17
CA VAL A 69 -2.91 7.03 -0.76
C VAL A 69 -2.52 5.66 -0.22
N MET A 70 -3.33 4.63 -0.45
CA MET A 70 -3.02 3.26 -0.01
C MET A 70 -1.78 2.67 -0.68
N ILE A 71 -1.59 2.89 -1.99
CA ILE A 71 -0.39 2.47 -2.72
C ILE A 71 0.85 3.12 -2.11
N LEU A 72 0.83 4.44 -1.90
CA LEU A 72 1.98 5.16 -1.36
C LEU A 72 2.25 4.77 0.10
N ALA A 73 1.21 4.54 0.91
CA ALA A 73 1.36 4.05 2.27
C ALA A 73 2.02 2.66 2.29
N LEU A 74 1.57 1.75 1.42
CA LEU A 74 2.15 0.41 1.28
C LEU A 74 3.61 0.51 0.85
N LEU A 75 3.90 1.31 -0.19
CA LEU A 75 5.26 1.53 -0.65
C LEU A 75 6.15 2.07 0.46
N ALA A 76 5.69 3.02 1.28
CA ALA A 76 6.49 3.56 2.39
C ALA A 76 6.86 2.50 3.43
N VAL A 77 5.93 1.60 3.77
CA VAL A 77 6.17 0.53 4.75
C VAL A 77 7.10 -0.55 4.18
N GLU A 78 6.79 -1.03 2.99
CA GLU A 78 7.51 -2.14 2.36
C GLU A 78 8.93 -1.73 1.93
N THR A 79 9.08 -0.54 1.33
CA THR A 79 10.43 -0.02 1.04
C THR A 79 11.22 0.25 2.31
N GLY A 80 10.57 0.61 3.42
CA GLY A 80 11.21 0.75 4.73
C GLY A 80 11.70 -0.59 5.29
N GLN A 81 10.99 -1.68 5.02
CA GLN A 81 11.49 -3.03 5.31
C GLN A 81 12.66 -3.41 4.40
N MET A 82 12.55 -3.19 3.10
CA MET A 82 13.63 -3.47 2.15
C MET A 82 14.90 -2.66 2.44
N ASP A 83 14.77 -1.42 2.90
CA ASP A 83 15.89 -0.56 3.33
C ASP A 83 16.63 -1.21 4.52
N ARG A 84 15.89 -1.85 5.44
CA ARG A 84 16.45 -2.56 6.61
C ARG A 84 17.12 -3.87 6.23
N GLU A 85 16.49 -4.63 5.35
CA GLU A 85 16.98 -5.91 4.85
C GLU A 85 18.10 -5.76 3.80
N ARG A 86 18.34 -4.53 3.33
CA ARG A 86 19.32 -4.18 2.29
C ARG A 86 19.06 -4.92 0.97
N ALA A 87 17.79 -5.01 0.60
CA ALA A 87 17.38 -5.70 -0.62
C ALA A 87 18.04 -5.08 -1.89
N PRO A 88 18.28 -5.89 -2.93
CA PRO A 88 18.69 -5.40 -4.25
C PRO A 88 17.69 -4.39 -4.81
N LEU A 89 18.17 -3.46 -5.65
CA LEU A 89 17.34 -2.40 -6.26
C LEU A 89 16.18 -2.96 -7.09
N GLU A 90 16.37 -4.15 -7.68
CA GLU A 90 15.35 -4.86 -8.47
C GLU A 90 14.06 -5.09 -7.67
N HIS A 91 14.15 -5.41 -6.37
CA HIS A 91 12.97 -5.64 -5.54
C HIS A 91 12.13 -4.38 -5.35
N TYR A 92 12.75 -3.20 -5.29
CA TYR A 92 12.04 -1.92 -5.20
C TYR A 92 11.26 -1.63 -6.48
N ALA A 93 11.85 -1.97 -7.64
CA ALA A 93 11.18 -1.82 -8.93
C ALA A 93 10.00 -2.79 -9.05
N VAL A 94 10.19 -4.07 -8.69
CA VAL A 94 9.12 -5.07 -8.68
C VAL A 94 7.98 -4.65 -7.76
N LEU A 95 8.27 -4.20 -6.54
CA LEU A 95 7.27 -3.72 -5.60
C LEU A 95 6.48 -2.52 -6.18
N THR A 96 7.18 -1.55 -6.77
CA THR A 96 6.52 -0.37 -7.36
C THR A 96 5.62 -0.75 -8.52
N LEU A 97 6.08 -1.65 -9.39
CA LEU A 97 5.29 -2.15 -10.52
C LEU A 97 4.06 -2.94 -10.03
N ALA A 98 4.26 -3.86 -9.08
CA ALA A 98 3.19 -4.64 -8.49
C ALA A 98 2.13 -3.75 -7.82
N ALA A 99 2.55 -2.73 -7.07
CA ALA A 99 1.64 -1.77 -6.46
C ALA A 99 0.90 -0.94 -7.52
N SER A 100 1.60 -0.54 -8.59
CA SER A 100 1.01 0.23 -9.69
C SER A 100 -0.03 -0.56 -10.49
N LEU A 101 0.07 -1.89 -10.56
CA LEU A 101 -0.93 -2.75 -11.19
C LEU A 101 -2.30 -2.68 -10.51
N SER A 102 -2.38 -2.22 -9.26
CA SER A 102 -3.67 -1.96 -8.62
C SER A 102 -4.48 -0.86 -9.33
N ILE A 103 -3.83 0.08 -10.02
CA ILE A 103 -4.49 1.15 -10.78
C ILE A 103 -5.29 0.59 -11.96
N PRO A 104 -4.69 -0.16 -12.92
CA PRO A 104 -5.46 -0.75 -14.01
C PRO A 104 -6.49 -1.76 -13.48
N THR A 105 -6.20 -2.51 -12.41
CA THR A 105 -7.21 -3.39 -11.77
C THR A 105 -8.41 -2.60 -11.26
N TYR A 106 -8.18 -1.46 -10.58
CA TYR A 106 -9.24 -0.58 -10.12
C TYR A 106 -10.05 -0.01 -11.29
N LEU A 107 -9.40 0.45 -12.36
CA LEU A 107 -10.08 0.96 -13.55
C LEU A 107 -10.93 -0.11 -14.23
N LEU A 108 -10.44 -1.35 -14.32
CA LEU A 108 -11.22 -2.48 -14.82
C LEU A 108 -12.44 -2.74 -13.93
N MET A 109 -12.27 -2.76 -12.60
CA MET A 109 -13.40 -2.94 -11.68
C MET A 109 -14.43 -1.82 -11.81
N VAL A 110 -14.00 -0.56 -11.93
CA VAL A 110 -14.90 0.58 -12.15
C VAL A 110 -15.63 0.46 -13.49
N GLY A 111 -14.96 -0.01 -14.54
CA GLY A 111 -15.59 -0.22 -15.86
C GLY A 111 -16.62 -1.35 -15.86
N ILE A 112 -16.40 -2.41 -15.07
CA ILE A 112 -17.29 -3.58 -14.99
C ILE A 112 -18.42 -3.36 -13.97
N SER A 113 -18.19 -2.53 -12.95
CA SER A 113 -19.12 -2.24 -11.84
C SER A 113 -20.56 -1.89 -12.27
N PRO A 114 -20.81 -1.07 -13.31
CA PRO A 114 -22.17 -0.76 -13.77
C PRO A 114 -22.95 -1.96 -14.28
N PHE A 115 -22.25 -3.03 -14.68
CA PHE A 115 -22.83 -4.26 -15.21
C PHE A 115 -23.04 -5.33 -14.12
N LEU A 116 -22.61 -5.07 -12.88
CA LEU A 116 -22.74 -5.99 -11.75
C LEU A 116 -23.71 -5.42 -10.70
N PRO A 117 -24.73 -6.16 -10.25
CA PRO A 117 -25.51 -5.77 -9.09
C PRO A 117 -24.61 -5.65 -7.84
N ARG A 118 -24.87 -4.66 -6.98
CA ARG A 118 -23.94 -4.22 -5.90
C ARG A 118 -23.44 -5.33 -4.97
N PHE A 119 -24.19 -6.42 -4.78
CA PHE A 119 -23.78 -7.57 -3.97
C PHE A 119 -22.72 -8.44 -4.64
N GLU A 120 -22.66 -8.46 -5.99
CA GLU A 120 -21.73 -9.30 -6.74
C GLU A 120 -20.32 -8.73 -6.77
N ILE A 121 -20.14 -7.42 -6.62
CA ILE A 121 -18.81 -6.78 -6.63
C ILE A 121 -17.96 -7.28 -5.45
N THR A 122 -18.57 -7.42 -4.27
CA THR A 122 -17.91 -7.98 -3.08
C THR A 122 -17.57 -9.46 -3.29
N ALA A 123 -18.46 -10.22 -3.92
CA ALA A 123 -18.22 -11.63 -4.23
C ALA A 123 -17.09 -11.81 -5.26
N VAL A 124 -17.02 -10.94 -6.28
CA VAL A 124 -15.94 -10.90 -7.26
C VAL A 124 -14.61 -10.53 -6.60
N ALA A 125 -14.61 -9.53 -5.72
CA ALA A 125 -13.41 -9.15 -4.96
C ALA A 125 -12.92 -10.30 -4.07
N VAL A 126 -13.83 -10.97 -3.35
CA VAL A 126 -13.51 -12.17 -2.55
C VAL A 126 -12.99 -13.29 -3.44
N GLY A 127 -13.58 -13.51 -4.62
CA GLY A 127 -13.12 -14.50 -5.59
C GLY A 127 -11.69 -14.22 -6.08
N ILE A 128 -11.37 -12.97 -6.37
CA ILE A 128 -10.00 -12.56 -6.76
C ILE A 128 -9.02 -12.79 -5.62
N ILE A 129 -9.37 -12.45 -4.38
CA ILE A 129 -8.52 -12.68 -3.20
C ILE A 129 -8.28 -14.19 -3.01
N LEU A 130 -9.32 -15.02 -3.13
CA LEU A 130 -9.20 -16.47 -3.02
C LEU A 130 -8.35 -17.06 -4.15
N ALA A 131 -8.48 -16.56 -5.38
CA ALA A 131 -7.67 -16.99 -6.51
C ALA A 131 -6.19 -16.61 -6.32
N LEU A 132 -5.90 -15.38 -5.87
CA LEU A 132 -4.55 -14.93 -5.55
C LEU A 132 -3.94 -15.74 -4.39
N TYR A 133 -4.74 -16.05 -3.37
CA TYR A 133 -4.32 -16.92 -2.27
C TYR A 133 -4.00 -18.34 -2.75
N ALA A 134 -4.85 -18.93 -3.58
CA ALA A 134 -4.59 -20.23 -4.17
C ALA A 134 -3.33 -20.22 -5.03
N PHE A 135 -3.15 -19.17 -5.85
CA PHE A 135 -1.98 -19.02 -6.71
C PHE A 135 -0.68 -18.88 -5.91
N THR A 136 -0.67 -18.04 -4.87
CA THR A 136 0.50 -17.88 -3.99
C THR A 136 0.81 -19.14 -3.21
N LYS A 137 -0.21 -19.88 -2.75
CA LYS A 137 0.00 -21.17 -2.09
C LYS A 137 0.60 -22.21 -3.04
N LEU A 138 0.09 -22.31 -4.26
CA LEU A 138 0.59 -23.25 -5.27
C LEU A 138 1.99 -22.88 -5.79
N ALA A 139 2.29 -21.59 -5.92
CA ALA A 139 3.61 -21.11 -6.34
C ALA A 139 4.67 -21.18 -5.22
N GLY A 140 4.26 -21.25 -3.95
CA GLY A 140 5.17 -21.42 -2.80
C GLY A 140 5.55 -22.88 -2.51
N GLU A 141 4.93 -23.85 -3.18
CA GLU A 141 5.21 -25.29 -3.05
C GLU A 141 6.15 -25.83 -4.16
N SER A 142 6.70 -24.95 -5.02
CA SER A 142 7.70 -25.28 -6.06
C SER A 142 9.07 -24.67 -5.76
#